data_AF-A0A934HEQ0-F1
#
_entry.id   AF-A0A934HEQ0-F1
#
_cell.length_a   1.000
_cell.length_b   1.000
_cell.length_c   1.000
_cell.angle_alpha   90.00
_cell.angle_beta   90.00
_cell.angle_gamma   90.00
#
_symmetry.space_group_name_H-M   'P 1'
#
loop_
_entity.id
_entity.type
_entity.pdbx_description
1 polymer ?
#
loop_
_entity_poly.entity_id
_entity_poly.type
_entity_poly.pdbx_seq_one_letter_code
_entity_poly.pdbx_strand_id
1 'polypeptide(L)'
;MSLVVIGTFAGLLAGAVVVGVRETRRLRYIRSLIRQLEPEHPIFCPTYYGTDFQITELNGRKSGKQPFITAIGPTEIVFHSVSHPKDAPLVIPLEQLRWFGRPKTYSHAAYLKNELWLHVESEGRWLWVRLTYNRAQMQDLIRAIKLVVPPEMITAYRRRRPYVHFGPTLAHPATQDMQGTWTLGEPLSLFLMPLYLIMLDGTKVIRKIPLDTIQRVAAVRRLDQPQAEGLVRFEVSGDPLAYAVDHHEEFATALAEAARRTLEDPVEWQRKKKKKDENLEDDELE
;
A
#
# COMPACT_ATOMS: atom_id res chain seq x y z
N MET A 1 -44.27 -27.00 -21.92
CA MET A 1 -43.19 -25.97 -21.89
C MET A 1 -43.49 -24.73 -21.04
N SER A 2 -44.72 -24.49 -20.57
CA SER A 2 -45.05 -23.24 -19.85
C SER A 2 -44.77 -23.23 -18.32
N LEU A 3 -44.72 -24.38 -17.64
CA LEU A 3 -44.49 -24.44 -16.18
C LEU A 3 -43.02 -24.20 -15.79
N VAL A 4 -42.06 -24.60 -16.63
CA VAL A 4 -40.62 -24.42 -16.37
C VAL A 4 -40.20 -22.95 -16.49
N VAL A 5 -40.83 -22.20 -17.41
CA VAL A 5 -40.56 -20.76 -17.62
C VAL A 5 -41.12 -19.91 -16.46
N ILE A 6 -42.28 -20.27 -15.90
CA ILE A 6 -42.86 -19.54 -14.76
C ILE A 6 -42.01 -19.77 -13.49
N GLY A 7 -41.51 -20.99 -13.27
CA GLY A 7 -40.64 -21.32 -12.14
C GLY A 7 -39.30 -20.57 -12.17
N THR A 8 -38.70 -20.39 -13.35
CA THR A 8 -37.45 -19.63 -13.49
C THR A 8 -37.66 -18.12 -13.33
N PHE A 9 -38.75 -17.55 -13.85
CA PHE A 9 -39.08 -16.14 -13.64
C PHE A 9 -39.42 -15.81 -12.17
N ALA A 10 -40.19 -16.66 -11.50
CA ALA A 10 -40.50 -16.49 -10.07
C ALA A 10 -39.25 -16.61 -9.19
N GLY A 11 -38.34 -17.55 -9.50
CA GLY A 11 -37.05 -17.69 -8.84
C GLY A 11 -36.12 -16.49 -9.03
N LEU A 12 -36.08 -15.93 -10.25
CA LEU A 12 -35.31 -14.71 -10.55
C LEU A 12 -35.86 -13.47 -9.83
N LEU A 13 -37.19 -13.32 -9.77
CA LEU A 13 -37.85 -12.23 -9.04
C LEU A 13 -37.62 -12.35 -7.53
N ALA A 14 -37.76 -13.55 -6.95
CA ALA A 14 -37.46 -13.78 -5.54
C ALA A 14 -35.98 -13.49 -5.22
N GLY A 15 -35.06 -13.92 -6.10
CA GLY A 15 -33.64 -13.59 -5.99
C GLY A 15 -33.37 -12.08 -6.05
N ALA A 16 -34.00 -11.35 -6.98
CA ALA A 16 -33.88 -9.91 -7.10
C ALA A 16 -34.40 -9.16 -5.86
N VAL A 17 -35.53 -9.61 -5.29
CA VAL A 17 -36.09 -9.06 -4.05
C VAL A 17 -35.15 -9.28 -2.87
N VAL A 18 -34.61 -10.50 -2.72
CA VAL A 18 -33.63 -10.81 -1.64
C VAL A 18 -32.38 -9.95 -1.77
N VAL A 19 -31.85 -9.78 -2.99
CA VAL A 19 -30.71 -8.89 -3.26
C VAL A 19 -31.05 -7.44 -2.92
N GLY A 20 -32.22 -6.95 -3.35
CA GLY A 20 -32.67 -5.59 -3.07
C GLY A 20 -32.86 -5.30 -1.57
N VAL A 21 -33.45 -6.24 -0.82
CA VAL A 21 -33.61 -6.12 0.64
C VAL A 21 -32.26 -6.13 1.34
N ARG A 22 -31.33 -7.00 0.93
CA ARG A 22 -29.97 -7.05 1.48
C ARG A 22 -29.22 -5.74 1.26
N GLU A 23 -29.31 -5.19 0.06
CA GLU A 23 -28.67 -3.91 -0.26
C GLU A 23 -29.30 -2.74 0.51
N THR A 24 -30.63 -2.72 0.64
CA THR A 24 -31.33 -1.69 1.42
C THR A 24 -30.97 -1.75 2.91
N ARG A 25 -30.79 -2.95 3.48
CA ARG A 25 -30.33 -3.12 4.87
C ARG A 25 -28.89 -2.63 5.03
N ARG A 26 -28.02 -2.96 4.08
CA ARG A 26 -26.63 -2.51 4.05
C ARG A 26 -26.53 -0.98 3.98
N LEU A 27 -27.29 -0.32 3.10
CA LEU A 27 -27.31 1.14 2.99
C LEU A 27 -27.82 1.82 4.27
N ARG A 28 -28.83 1.24 4.92
CA ARG A 28 -29.30 1.72 6.23
C ARG A 28 -28.21 1.63 7.28
N TYR A 29 -27.50 0.50 7.34
CA TYR A 29 -26.36 0.31 8.25
C TYR A 29 -25.25 1.33 8.00
N ILE A 30 -24.86 1.53 6.73
CA ILE A 30 -23.85 2.53 6.36
C ILE A 30 -24.26 3.91 6.87
N ARG A 31 -25.51 4.35 6.58
CA ARG A 31 -26.00 5.65 7.03
C ARG A 31 -26.07 5.78 8.55
N SER A 32 -26.47 4.74 9.26
CA SER A 32 -26.50 4.77 10.72
C SER A 32 -25.10 4.84 11.31
N LEU A 33 -24.16 4.07 10.77
CA LEU A 33 -22.77 4.08 11.22
C LEU A 33 -22.12 5.44 10.99
N ILE A 34 -22.35 6.07 9.83
CA ILE A 34 -21.83 7.41 9.56
C ILE A 34 -22.39 8.43 10.57
N ARG A 35 -23.70 8.40 10.86
CA ARG A 35 -24.29 9.26 11.89
C ARG A 35 -23.76 9.01 13.30
N GLN A 36 -23.29 7.79 13.58
CA GLN A 36 -22.67 7.45 14.86
C GLN A 36 -21.23 7.95 14.94
N LEU A 37 -20.51 7.96 13.81
CA LEU A 37 -19.12 8.44 13.72
C LEU A 37 -19.02 9.96 13.60
N GLU A 38 -20.03 10.61 13.02
CA GLU A 38 -20.06 12.07 12.80
C GLU A 38 -19.83 12.92 14.08
N PRO A 39 -20.39 12.57 15.26
CA PRO A 39 -20.10 13.25 16.52
C PRO A 39 -18.66 13.09 17.02
N GLU A 40 -17.93 12.07 16.59
CA GLU A 40 -16.51 11.89 16.92
C GLU A 40 -15.60 12.82 16.07
N HIS A 41 -16.21 13.63 15.20
CA HIS A 41 -15.55 14.60 14.32
C HIS A 41 -14.39 14.03 13.48
N PRO A 42 -14.58 12.91 12.74
CA PRO A 42 -13.57 12.45 11.81
C PRO A 42 -13.35 13.49 10.71
N ILE A 43 -12.09 13.68 10.33
CA ILE A 43 -11.67 14.58 9.23
C ILE A 43 -12.22 14.06 7.89
N PHE A 44 -12.47 12.76 7.77
CA PHE A 44 -13.04 12.15 6.58
C PHE A 44 -13.81 10.87 6.89
N CYS A 45 -14.99 10.73 6.29
CA CYS A 45 -15.82 9.52 6.36
C CYS A 45 -16.63 9.34 5.05
N PRO A 46 -16.19 8.49 4.10
CA PRO A 46 -16.85 8.38 2.80
C PRO A 46 -18.17 7.60 2.90
N THR A 47 -19.17 8.03 2.14
CA THR A 47 -20.56 7.52 2.19
C THR A 47 -20.91 6.49 1.12
N TYR A 48 -19.96 6.15 0.23
CA TYR A 48 -20.31 5.58 -1.08
C TYR A 48 -20.03 4.09 -1.27
N TYR A 49 -20.84 3.51 -2.15
CA TYR A 49 -20.82 2.13 -2.61
C TYR A 49 -19.57 1.82 -3.47
N GLY A 50 -19.19 0.54 -3.51
CA GLY A 50 -18.18 0.04 -4.45
C GLY A 50 -16.73 0.21 -3.98
N THR A 51 -16.50 0.51 -2.70
CA THR A 51 -15.17 0.50 -2.10
C THR A 51 -14.85 -0.88 -1.56
N ASP A 52 -13.59 -1.30 -1.67
CA ASP A 52 -13.10 -2.53 -1.03
C ASP A 52 -11.71 -2.32 -0.43
N PHE A 53 -11.46 -2.98 0.70
CA PHE A 53 -10.13 -3.09 1.26
C PHE A 53 -9.69 -4.54 1.36
N GLN A 54 -8.39 -4.73 1.40
CA GLN A 54 -7.73 -6.00 1.59
C GLN A 54 -6.46 -5.80 2.40
N ILE A 55 -6.27 -6.62 3.43
CA ILE A 55 -5.06 -6.65 4.24
C ILE A 55 -4.22 -7.83 3.78
N THR A 56 -2.93 -7.59 3.57
CA THR A 56 -1.94 -8.64 3.35
C THR A 56 -0.83 -8.47 4.37
N GLU A 57 -0.61 -9.47 5.22
CA GLU A 57 0.61 -9.55 6.02
C GLU A 57 1.75 -10.02 5.11
N LEU A 58 2.90 -9.34 5.14
CA LEU A 58 4.05 -9.78 4.34
C LEU A 58 4.51 -11.17 4.77
N ASN A 59 4.75 -12.06 3.79
CA ASN A 59 4.98 -13.50 3.98
C ASN A 59 3.88 -14.25 4.76
N GLY A 60 2.75 -13.60 5.00
CA GLY A 60 1.69 -14.11 5.86
C GLY A 60 0.37 -14.27 5.13
N ARG A 61 -0.71 -14.09 5.88
CA ARG A 61 -2.06 -14.27 5.36
C ARG A 61 -2.52 -13.04 4.60
N LYS A 62 -3.34 -13.32 3.59
CA LYS A 62 -4.07 -12.31 2.82
C LYS A 62 -5.56 -12.43 3.12
N SER A 63 -6.18 -11.33 3.54
CA SER A 63 -7.62 -11.29 3.76
C SER A 63 -8.37 -11.34 2.43
N GLY A 64 -9.64 -11.75 2.47
CA GLY A 64 -10.55 -11.48 1.36
C GLY A 64 -10.77 -9.97 1.16
N LYS A 65 -11.24 -9.58 -0.03
CA LYS A 65 -11.69 -8.22 -0.27
C LYS A 65 -13.01 -8.00 0.45
N GLN A 66 -13.13 -6.88 1.18
CA GLN A 66 -14.33 -6.58 1.94
C GLN A 66 -14.73 -5.12 1.77
N PRO A 67 -16.03 -4.80 1.70
CA PRO A 67 -16.51 -3.42 1.73
C PRO A 67 -16.37 -2.82 3.12
N PHE A 68 -16.13 -1.52 3.18
CA PHE A 68 -15.77 -0.82 4.41
C PHE A 68 -16.18 0.64 4.41
N ILE A 69 -16.25 1.21 5.61
CA ILE A 69 -16.26 2.66 5.85
C ILE A 69 -14.95 3.01 6.52
N THR A 70 -14.30 4.08 6.04
CA THR A 70 -13.09 4.63 6.65
C THR A 70 -13.45 5.85 7.46
N ALA A 71 -13.02 5.91 8.71
CA ALA A 71 -12.98 7.13 9.48
C ALA A 71 -11.52 7.55 9.67
N ILE A 72 -11.18 8.79 9.33
CA ILE A 72 -9.86 9.36 9.62
C ILE A 72 -10.02 10.31 10.79
N GLY A 73 -9.45 9.93 11.93
CA GLY A 73 -9.28 10.79 13.09
C GLY A 73 -7.92 11.49 13.11
N PRO A 74 -7.67 12.33 14.13
CA PRO A 74 -6.39 13.02 14.29
C PRO A 74 -5.23 12.09 14.68
N THR A 75 -5.52 10.92 15.26
CA THR A 75 -4.51 9.97 15.78
C THR A 75 -4.57 8.60 15.13
N GLU A 76 -5.63 8.29 14.37
CA GLU A 76 -5.85 6.95 13.82
C GLU A 76 -6.70 6.97 12.55
N ILE A 77 -6.59 5.88 11.78
CA ILE A 77 -7.45 5.55 10.65
C ILE A 77 -8.20 4.27 11.00
N VAL A 78 -9.53 4.34 11.01
CA VAL A 78 -10.40 3.23 11.41
C VAL A 78 -11.17 2.70 10.20
N PHE A 79 -11.19 1.39 10.02
CA PHE A 79 -11.91 0.71 8.95
C PHE A 79 -13.01 -0.17 9.56
N HIS A 80 -14.26 0.23 9.35
CA HIS A 80 -15.43 -0.53 9.79
C HIS A 80 -15.91 -1.45 8.67
N SER A 81 -16.02 -2.75 8.98
CA SER A 81 -16.56 -3.72 8.03
C SER A 81 -18.05 -3.45 7.78
N VAL A 82 -18.42 -3.39 6.50
CA VAL A 82 -19.82 -3.30 6.09
C VAL A 82 -20.46 -4.68 5.92
N SER A 83 -19.65 -5.68 5.54
CA SER A 83 -20.12 -7.06 5.39
C SER A 83 -20.32 -7.75 6.74
N HIS A 84 -19.51 -7.40 7.73
CA HIS A 84 -19.56 -8.00 9.07
C HIS A 84 -19.60 -6.90 10.13
N PRO A 85 -20.76 -6.21 10.32
CA PRO A 85 -20.93 -5.10 11.26
C PRO A 85 -20.56 -5.37 12.72
N LYS A 86 -20.53 -6.65 13.12
CA LYS A 86 -20.21 -7.07 14.50
C LYS A 86 -18.73 -7.30 14.72
N ASP A 87 -17.94 -7.40 13.65
CA ASP A 87 -16.51 -7.57 13.76
C ASP A 87 -15.90 -6.28 14.30
N ALA A 88 -14.88 -6.41 15.15
CA ALA A 88 -14.13 -5.25 15.60
C ALA A 88 -13.56 -4.50 14.39
N PRO A 89 -13.60 -3.16 14.39
CA PRO A 89 -13.00 -2.39 13.32
C PRO A 89 -11.49 -2.61 13.28
N LEU A 90 -10.90 -2.53 12.10
CA LEU A 90 -9.45 -2.42 11.98
C LEU A 90 -9.07 -0.99 12.35
N VAL A 91 -8.35 -0.83 13.44
CA VAL A 91 -7.81 0.46 13.89
C VAL A 91 -6.34 0.52 13.51
N ILE A 92 -5.94 1.57 12.81
CA ILE A 92 -4.55 1.85 12.43
C ILE A 92 -4.14 3.15 13.12
N PRO A 93 -3.46 3.08 14.26
CA PRO A 93 -2.85 4.26 14.86
C PRO A 93 -1.86 4.90 13.89
N LEU A 94 -1.83 6.24 13.81
CA LEU A 94 -0.98 6.94 12.84
C LEU A 94 0.50 6.71 13.13
N GLU A 95 0.88 6.46 14.38
CA GLU A 95 2.24 6.06 14.76
C GLU A 95 2.64 4.67 14.24
N GLN A 96 1.70 3.86 13.74
CA GLN A 96 1.97 2.58 13.07
C GLN A 96 2.02 2.72 11.55
N LEU A 97 1.50 3.81 10.99
CA LEU A 97 1.56 4.07 9.56
C LEU A 97 3.01 4.42 9.16
N ARG A 98 3.51 3.76 8.11
CA ARG A 98 4.88 3.93 7.61
C ARG A 98 4.95 4.54 6.24
N TRP A 99 3.92 4.33 5.43
CA TRP A 99 3.80 4.96 4.13
C TRP A 99 2.37 4.87 3.60
N PHE A 100 2.00 5.80 2.73
CA PHE A 100 0.81 5.67 1.89
C PHE A 100 1.11 6.16 0.47
N GLY A 101 0.45 5.56 -0.52
CA GLY A 101 0.55 6.05 -1.88
C GLY A 101 -0.17 5.19 -2.90
N ARG A 102 -0.34 5.77 -4.10
CA ARG A 102 -1.02 5.10 -5.20
C ARG A 102 0.00 4.45 -6.12
N PRO A 103 -0.04 3.13 -6.35
CA PRO A 103 0.95 2.45 -7.20
C PRO A 103 0.88 2.92 -8.67
N LYS A 104 -0.29 3.36 -9.13
CA LYS A 104 -0.57 3.82 -10.49
C LYS A 104 -1.14 5.24 -10.47
N THR A 105 -1.04 5.92 -11.61
CA THR A 105 -1.74 7.19 -11.86
C THR A 105 -3.27 7.00 -11.79
N TYR A 106 -4.02 8.10 -11.73
CA TYR A 106 -5.48 7.99 -11.72
C TYR A 106 -5.96 7.35 -13.02
N SER A 107 -6.97 6.51 -12.91
CA SER A 107 -7.77 6.18 -14.09
C SER A 107 -8.84 7.25 -14.29
N HIS A 108 -8.93 7.77 -15.51
CA HIS A 108 -9.93 8.78 -15.92
C HIS A 108 -11.29 8.14 -16.23
N ALA A 109 -11.34 6.84 -16.45
CA ALA A 109 -12.58 6.13 -16.73
C ALA A 109 -13.45 6.04 -15.46
N ALA A 110 -14.68 6.56 -15.54
CA ALA A 110 -15.60 6.65 -14.39
C ALA A 110 -15.92 5.30 -13.72
N TYR A 111 -15.78 4.19 -14.45
CA TYR A 111 -16.02 2.83 -13.96
C TYR A 111 -14.77 2.15 -13.38
N LEU A 112 -13.57 2.71 -13.56
CA LEU A 112 -12.34 2.13 -13.06
C LEU A 112 -12.07 2.62 -11.63
N LYS A 113 -11.84 1.66 -10.75
CA LYS A 113 -11.45 1.96 -9.38
C LYS A 113 -9.95 2.23 -9.30
N ASN A 114 -9.60 3.18 -8.44
CA ASN A 114 -8.25 3.58 -8.13
C ASN A 114 -7.78 2.89 -6.85
N GLU A 115 -6.48 2.63 -6.77
CA GLU A 115 -5.86 1.96 -5.64
C GLU A 115 -5.00 2.91 -4.81
N LEU A 116 -5.09 2.74 -3.50
CA LEU A 116 -4.19 3.34 -2.53
C LEU A 116 -3.66 2.23 -1.63
N TRP A 117 -2.38 2.26 -1.36
CA TRP A 117 -1.72 1.31 -0.48
C TRP A 117 -1.32 2.05 0.79
N LEU A 118 -1.58 1.43 1.94
CA LEU A 118 -1.06 1.82 3.23
C LEU A 118 -0.09 0.72 3.69
N HIS A 119 1.08 1.13 4.16
CA HIS A 119 2.02 0.23 4.81
C HIS A 119 2.04 0.53 6.31
N VAL A 120 1.80 -0.50 7.11
CA VAL A 120 1.61 -0.40 8.55
C VAL A 120 2.53 -1.38 9.24
N GLU A 121 3.24 -0.88 10.24
CA GLU A 121 4.06 -1.70 11.12
C GLU A 121 3.34 -1.87 12.46
N SER A 122 2.89 -3.08 12.74
CA SER A 122 2.09 -3.39 13.94
C SER A 122 2.63 -4.63 14.61
N GLU A 123 2.95 -4.55 15.90
CA GLU A 123 3.45 -5.68 16.71
C GLU A 123 4.65 -6.43 16.07
N GLY A 124 5.55 -5.69 15.41
CA GLY A 124 6.71 -6.27 14.73
C GLY A 124 6.38 -7.01 13.43
N ARG A 125 5.18 -6.85 12.88
CA ARG A 125 4.74 -7.38 11.57
C ARG A 125 4.50 -6.23 10.61
N TRP A 126 4.61 -6.53 9.32
CA TRP A 126 4.30 -5.58 8.26
C TRP A 126 2.97 -5.93 7.59
N LEU A 127 2.01 -5.01 7.72
CA LEU A 127 0.71 -5.10 7.07
C LEU A 127 0.67 -4.17 5.86
N TRP A 128 0.22 -4.71 4.75
CA TRP A 128 -0.05 -3.98 3.53
C TRP A 128 -1.56 -3.92 3.31
N VAL A 129 -2.13 -2.73 3.51
CA VAL A 129 -3.56 -2.47 3.36
C VAL A 129 -3.80 -1.83 1.99
N ARG A 130 -4.47 -2.57 1.10
CA ARG A 130 -4.87 -2.08 -0.21
C ARG A 130 -6.30 -1.59 -0.15
N LEU A 131 -6.50 -0.33 -0.52
CA LEU A 131 -7.78 0.35 -0.57
C LEU A 131 -8.16 0.64 -2.01
N THR A 132 -9.43 0.43 -2.33
CA THR A 132 -9.95 0.63 -3.68
C THR A 132 -11.14 1.60 -3.63
N TYR A 133 -11.04 2.74 -4.33
CA TYR A 133 -12.06 3.80 -4.39
C TYR A 133 -12.28 4.32 -5.81
N ASN A 134 -13.41 4.98 -6.07
CA ASN A 134 -13.52 5.82 -7.27
C ASN A 134 -12.57 7.04 -7.19
N ARG A 135 -12.38 7.77 -8.31
CA ARG A 135 -11.42 8.88 -8.38
C ARG A 135 -11.70 9.97 -7.34
N ALA A 136 -12.93 10.48 -7.29
CA ALA A 136 -13.31 11.59 -6.41
C ALA A 136 -13.07 11.24 -4.93
N GLN A 137 -13.57 10.09 -4.49
CA GLN A 137 -13.36 9.62 -3.11
C GLN A 137 -11.88 9.38 -2.80
N MET A 138 -11.12 8.85 -3.77
CA MET A 138 -9.69 8.64 -3.59
C MET A 138 -8.95 9.96 -3.40
N GLN A 139 -9.33 11.01 -4.14
CA GLN A 139 -8.76 12.35 -3.96
C GLN A 139 -9.06 12.91 -2.58
N ASP A 140 -10.31 12.79 -2.12
CA ASP A 140 -10.71 13.28 -0.79
C ASP A 140 -10.05 12.49 0.35
N LEU A 141 -9.96 11.17 0.21
CA LEU A 141 -9.23 10.31 1.15
C LEU A 141 -7.75 10.73 1.25
N ILE A 142 -7.08 10.95 0.11
CA ILE A 142 -5.67 11.36 0.10
C ILE A 142 -5.50 12.76 0.70
N ARG A 143 -6.43 13.69 0.46
CA ARG A 143 -6.42 15.01 1.10
C ARG A 143 -6.52 14.85 2.62
N ALA A 144 -7.44 14.03 3.10
CA ALA A 144 -7.62 13.79 4.52
C ALA A 144 -6.41 13.13 5.18
N ILE A 145 -5.83 12.09 4.57
CA ILE A 145 -4.60 11.44 5.07
C ILE A 145 -3.46 12.47 5.18
N LYS A 146 -3.28 13.32 4.15
CA LYS A 146 -2.25 14.37 4.17
C LYS A 146 -2.40 15.40 5.30
N LEU A 147 -3.57 15.53 5.92
CA LEU A 147 -3.79 16.44 7.04
C LEU A 147 -3.29 15.86 8.37
N VAL A 148 -3.17 14.54 8.47
CA VAL A 148 -2.89 13.85 9.74
C VAL A 148 -1.54 13.14 9.77
N VAL A 149 -0.95 12.87 8.61
CA VAL A 149 0.36 12.21 8.51
C VAL A 149 1.52 13.20 8.59
N PRO A 150 2.70 12.74 9.07
CA PRO A 150 3.90 13.57 9.10
C PRO A 150 4.34 14.08 7.71
N PRO A 151 5.00 15.26 7.63
CA PRO A 151 5.43 15.86 6.38
C PRO A 151 6.32 14.96 5.51
N GLU A 152 7.20 14.16 6.12
CA GLU A 152 8.09 13.23 5.40
C GLU A 152 7.32 12.22 4.56
N MET A 153 6.16 11.76 5.04
CA MET A 153 5.31 10.82 4.33
C MET A 153 4.59 11.50 3.15
N ILE A 154 4.24 12.78 3.30
CA ILE A 154 3.69 13.60 2.23
C ILE A 154 4.74 13.85 1.15
N THR A 155 5.98 14.15 1.53
CA THR A 155 7.11 14.31 0.60
C THR A 155 7.34 13.03 -0.19
N ALA A 156 7.40 11.88 0.50
CA ALA A 156 7.51 10.58 -0.15
C ALA A 156 6.36 10.31 -1.13
N TYR A 157 5.12 10.69 -0.77
CA TYR A 157 3.97 10.62 -1.67
C TYR A 157 4.12 11.57 -2.88
N ARG A 158 4.76 12.73 -2.75
CA ARG A 158 4.87 13.71 -3.87
C ARG A 158 5.99 13.40 -4.86
N ARG A 159 6.91 12.49 -4.53
CA ARG A 159 8.00 12.08 -5.44
C ARG A 159 7.46 11.50 -6.75
N ARG A 160 8.30 11.58 -7.79
CA ARG A 160 7.95 11.11 -9.13
C ARG A 160 7.64 9.61 -9.11
N ARG A 161 6.54 9.26 -9.77
CA ARG A 161 6.03 7.89 -9.91
C ARG A 161 6.72 7.15 -11.07
N PRO A 162 6.67 5.81 -11.10
CA PRO A 162 6.02 4.89 -10.16
C PRO A 162 6.80 4.75 -8.85
N TYR A 163 6.10 4.52 -7.75
CA TYR A 163 6.76 4.21 -6.48
C TYR A 163 7.37 2.81 -6.55
N VAL A 164 8.67 2.70 -6.28
CA VAL A 164 9.38 1.41 -6.37
C VAL A 164 8.92 0.50 -5.23
N HIS A 165 8.35 -0.64 -5.59
CA HIS A 165 8.07 -1.76 -4.68
C HIS A 165 8.66 -3.01 -5.31
N PHE A 166 9.30 -3.86 -4.50
CA PHE A 166 9.85 -5.14 -4.96
C PHE A 166 9.78 -6.17 -3.84
N GLY A 167 9.32 -7.38 -4.18
CA GLY A 167 9.20 -8.50 -3.25
C GLY A 167 7.85 -8.60 -2.54
N PRO A 168 7.76 -9.34 -1.41
CA PRO A 168 8.87 -9.99 -0.70
C PRO A 168 9.64 -11.00 -1.57
N THR A 169 10.96 -11.03 -1.46
CA THR A 169 11.82 -11.99 -2.17
C THR A 169 12.73 -12.71 -1.19
N LEU A 170 13.00 -14.00 -1.42
CA LEU A 170 13.95 -14.76 -0.63
C LEU A 170 15.34 -14.17 -0.81
N ALA A 171 16.09 -14.07 0.29
CA ALA A 171 17.46 -13.63 0.26
C ALA A 171 18.28 -14.30 1.37
N HIS A 172 19.57 -14.45 1.12
CA HIS A 172 20.52 -14.95 2.11
C HIS A 172 21.52 -13.85 2.45
N PRO A 173 21.68 -13.42 3.72
CA PRO A 173 22.77 -12.55 4.11
C PRO A 173 24.10 -13.14 3.66
N ALA A 174 24.97 -12.33 3.08
CA ALA A 174 26.23 -12.79 2.53
C ALA A 174 27.39 -12.02 3.18
N THR A 175 28.43 -12.74 3.59
CA THR A 175 29.68 -12.16 4.09
C THR A 175 30.84 -12.70 3.28
N GLN A 176 31.79 -11.83 2.94
CA GLN A 176 33.01 -12.22 2.27
C GLN A 176 34.12 -12.44 3.30
N ASP A 177 34.78 -13.59 3.26
CA ASP A 177 35.96 -13.84 4.09
C ASP A 177 37.21 -13.12 3.56
N MET A 178 38.32 -13.22 4.29
CA MET A 178 39.61 -12.60 3.91
C MET A 178 40.17 -13.14 2.59
N GLN A 179 39.76 -14.34 2.17
CA GLN A 179 40.19 -15.02 0.96
C GLN A 179 39.27 -14.68 -0.23
N GLY A 180 38.21 -13.90 -0.02
CA GLY A 180 37.28 -13.49 -1.05
C GLY A 180 36.09 -14.44 -1.27
N THR A 181 35.96 -15.49 -0.45
CA THR A 181 34.89 -16.49 -0.54
C THR A 181 33.62 -15.99 0.13
N TRP A 182 32.47 -16.22 -0.50
CA TRP A 182 31.17 -15.85 0.05
C TRP A 182 30.60 -16.95 0.93
N THR A 183 30.25 -16.59 2.15
CA THR A 183 29.47 -17.44 3.06
C THR A 183 28.06 -16.86 3.15
N LEU A 184 27.05 -17.72 2.98
CA LEU A 184 25.64 -17.36 3.09
C LEU A 184 25.12 -17.72 4.48
N GLY A 185 24.35 -16.81 5.07
CA GLY A 185 23.64 -17.00 6.32
C GLY A 185 22.23 -17.58 6.13
N GLU A 186 21.50 -17.63 7.23
CA GLU A 186 20.11 -18.11 7.27
C GLU A 186 19.20 -17.30 6.33
N PRO A 187 18.27 -17.96 5.63
CA PRO A 187 17.36 -17.29 4.71
C PRO A 187 16.46 -16.29 5.43
N LEU A 188 16.19 -15.19 4.76
CA LEU A 188 15.20 -14.19 5.16
C LEU A 188 14.46 -13.68 3.92
N SER A 189 13.51 -12.76 4.10
CA SER A 189 12.92 -12.05 2.96
C SER A 189 13.24 -10.57 2.96
N LEU A 190 13.54 -10.05 1.77
CA LEU A 190 13.68 -8.62 1.53
C LEU A 190 12.41 -8.08 0.87
N PHE A 191 11.91 -6.96 1.37
CA PHE A 191 10.82 -6.22 0.75
C PHE A 191 11.20 -4.75 0.59
N LEU A 192 11.32 -4.31 -0.65
CA LEU A 192 11.60 -2.93 -0.99
C LEU A 192 10.30 -2.16 -1.16
N MET A 193 10.25 -0.96 -0.58
CA MET A 193 9.15 -0.02 -0.71
C MET A 193 9.68 1.43 -0.62
N PRO A 194 8.86 2.46 -0.92
CA PRO A 194 9.38 3.79 -1.26
C PRO A 194 10.13 4.55 -0.16
N LEU A 195 10.01 4.12 1.10
CA LEU A 195 10.73 4.73 2.22
C LEU A 195 11.69 3.75 2.91
N TYR A 196 11.50 2.44 2.72
CA TYR A 196 12.23 1.45 3.50
C TYR A 196 12.58 0.22 2.67
N LEU A 197 13.72 -0.37 3.02
CA LEU A 197 14.00 -1.79 2.79
C LEU A 197 13.69 -2.55 4.08
N ILE A 198 12.74 -3.49 4.01
CA ILE A 198 12.31 -4.32 5.14
C ILE A 198 12.94 -5.70 5.03
N MET A 199 13.46 -6.19 6.15
CA MET A 199 13.99 -7.55 6.31
C MET A 199 13.06 -8.34 7.22
N LEU A 200 12.65 -9.53 6.77
CA LEU A 200 11.65 -10.36 7.41
C LEU A 200 12.22 -11.76 7.70
N ASP A 201 12.02 -12.23 8.93
CA ASP A 201 12.14 -13.65 9.27
C ASP A 201 10.71 -14.22 9.41
N GLY A 202 10.31 -15.05 8.44
CA GLY A 202 8.90 -15.40 8.26
C GLY A 202 8.04 -14.13 8.07
N THR A 203 7.09 -13.87 8.98
CA THR A 203 6.26 -12.66 8.97
C THR A 203 6.76 -11.54 9.89
N LYS A 204 7.83 -11.80 10.65
CA LYS A 204 8.37 -10.87 11.64
C LYS A 204 9.38 -9.93 11.00
N VAL A 205 9.21 -8.63 11.20
CA VAL A 205 10.19 -7.61 10.82
C VAL A 205 11.38 -7.71 11.78
N ILE A 206 12.55 -8.04 11.23
CA ILE A 206 13.81 -8.09 12.01
C ILE A 206 14.64 -6.83 11.85
N ARG A 207 14.52 -6.15 10.70
CA ARG A 207 15.21 -4.88 10.43
C ARG A 207 14.43 -4.05 9.41
N LYS A 208 14.44 -2.74 9.62
CA LYS A 208 13.90 -1.73 8.70
C LYS A 208 15.00 -0.73 8.41
N ILE A 209 15.33 -0.54 7.14
CA ILE A 209 16.40 0.34 6.69
C ILE A 209 15.79 1.49 5.90
N PRO A 210 15.87 2.74 6.39
CA PRO A 210 15.45 3.92 5.64
C PRO A 210 16.24 4.05 4.33
N LEU A 211 15.56 4.28 3.21
CA LEU A 211 16.22 4.26 1.90
C LEU A 211 17.18 5.43 1.66
N ASP A 212 17.05 6.54 2.38
CA ASP A 212 17.98 7.69 2.35
C ASP A 212 19.35 7.35 2.96
N THR A 213 19.42 6.31 3.79
CA THR A 213 20.69 5.84 4.37
C THR A 213 21.45 4.86 3.48
N ILE A 214 20.82 4.38 2.40
CA ILE A 214 21.38 3.36 1.51
C ILE A 214 22.23 4.01 0.42
N GLN A 215 23.47 3.54 0.28
CA GLN A 215 24.43 4.03 -0.71
C GLN A 215 25.16 2.87 -1.40
N ARG A 216 25.92 3.20 -2.46
CA ARG A 216 26.82 2.26 -3.17
C ARG A 216 26.18 0.92 -3.53
N VAL A 217 24.97 0.96 -4.06
CA VAL A 217 24.24 -0.25 -4.49
C VAL A 217 24.93 -0.86 -5.71
N ALA A 218 25.21 -2.17 -5.66
CA ALA A 218 25.82 -2.91 -6.75
C ALA A 218 25.24 -4.33 -6.87
N ALA A 219 25.07 -4.81 -8.10
CA ALA A 219 24.81 -6.21 -8.39
C ALA A 219 26.13 -6.91 -8.76
N VAL A 220 26.39 -8.07 -8.16
CA VAL A 220 27.62 -8.85 -8.36
C VAL A 220 27.25 -10.29 -8.65
N ARG A 221 27.69 -10.81 -9.79
CA ARG A 221 27.59 -12.24 -10.09
C ARG A 221 28.66 -13.01 -9.31
N ARG A 222 28.28 -14.17 -8.79
CA ARG A 222 29.20 -15.07 -8.08
C ARG A 222 30.08 -15.81 -9.07
N LEU A 223 31.36 -15.45 -9.15
CA LEU A 223 32.33 -16.11 -10.04
C LEU A 223 32.63 -17.55 -9.60
N ASP A 224 32.57 -17.79 -8.28
CA ASP A 224 32.72 -19.10 -7.66
C ASP A 224 31.56 -20.05 -8.02
N GLN A 225 30.34 -19.50 -8.16
CA GLN A 225 29.13 -20.27 -8.47
C GLN A 225 28.23 -19.49 -9.45
N PRO A 226 28.55 -19.46 -10.76
CA PRO A 226 27.85 -18.60 -11.73
C PRO A 226 26.37 -18.92 -11.95
N GLN A 227 25.94 -20.13 -11.55
CA GLN A 227 24.55 -20.59 -11.66
C GLN A 227 23.77 -20.41 -10.34
N ALA A 228 24.43 -19.97 -9.26
CA ALA A 228 23.78 -19.66 -8.01
C ALA A 228 23.20 -18.23 -8.04
N GLU A 229 22.39 -17.92 -7.04
CA GLU A 229 21.92 -16.57 -6.76
C GLU A 229 23.07 -15.55 -6.79
N GLY A 230 22.85 -14.44 -7.50
CA GLY A 230 23.81 -13.34 -7.49
C GLY A 230 23.67 -12.49 -6.23
N LEU A 231 24.63 -11.60 -6.01
CA LEU A 231 24.73 -10.77 -4.81
C LEU A 231 24.24 -9.35 -5.10
N VAL A 232 23.48 -8.80 -4.16
CA VAL A 232 23.20 -7.36 -4.07
C VAL A 232 24.01 -6.82 -2.89
N ARG A 233 24.90 -5.86 -3.17
CA ARG A 233 25.71 -5.16 -2.17
C ARG A 233 25.23 -3.73 -2.03
N PHE A 234 25.25 -3.20 -0.82
CA PHE A 234 24.98 -1.78 -0.55
C PHE A 234 25.58 -1.39 0.81
N GLU A 235 25.73 -0.10 1.05
CA GLU A 235 26.17 0.44 2.33
C GLU A 235 25.01 1.11 3.05
N VAL A 236 24.96 0.96 4.37
CA VAL A 236 23.97 1.61 5.24
C VAL A 236 24.72 2.39 6.30
N SER A 237 24.66 3.71 6.22
CA SER A 237 25.41 4.58 7.16
C SER A 237 26.91 4.24 7.26
N GLY A 238 27.51 3.73 6.18
CA GLY A 238 28.92 3.34 6.10
C GLY A 238 29.18 1.85 6.32
N ASP A 239 28.21 1.09 6.81
CA ASP A 239 28.36 -0.36 7.02
C ASP A 239 28.00 -1.14 5.75
N PRO A 240 28.91 -1.95 5.19
CA PRO A 240 28.63 -2.75 4.01
C PRO A 240 27.72 -3.93 4.36
N LEU A 241 26.67 -4.11 3.56
CA LEU A 241 25.77 -5.25 3.59
C LEU A 241 25.74 -5.94 2.23
N ALA A 242 25.55 -7.25 2.23
CA ALA A 242 25.38 -8.04 1.02
C ALA A 242 24.33 -9.13 1.24
N TYR A 243 23.57 -9.41 0.18
CA TYR A 243 22.54 -10.45 0.17
C TYR A 243 22.59 -11.22 -1.15
N ALA A 244 22.55 -12.54 -1.11
CA ALA A 244 22.28 -13.37 -2.28
C ALA A 244 20.77 -13.36 -2.58
N VAL A 245 20.42 -13.13 -3.84
CA VAL A 245 19.04 -13.02 -4.35
C VAL A 245 19.00 -13.57 -5.77
N ASP A 246 17.97 -14.35 -6.14
CA ASP A 246 17.80 -14.89 -7.50
C ASP A 246 17.86 -13.78 -8.57
N HIS A 247 16.96 -12.80 -8.48
CA HIS A 247 16.86 -11.67 -9.40
C HIS A 247 17.72 -10.46 -8.97
N HIS A 248 18.95 -10.71 -8.52
CA HIS A 248 19.83 -9.69 -7.93
C HIS A 248 20.02 -8.43 -8.80
N GLU A 249 20.14 -8.54 -10.12
CA GLU A 249 20.31 -7.38 -11.01
C GLU A 249 19.06 -6.47 -10.99
N GLU A 250 17.86 -7.07 -11.09
CA GLU A 250 16.59 -6.34 -11.03
C GLU A 250 16.37 -5.72 -9.65
N PHE A 251 16.65 -6.48 -8.59
CA PHE A 251 16.52 -6.00 -7.22
C PHE A 251 17.48 -4.84 -6.94
N ALA A 252 18.75 -4.96 -7.33
CA ALA A 252 19.75 -3.90 -7.16
C ALA A 252 19.36 -2.63 -7.92
N THR A 253 18.86 -2.77 -9.15
CA THR A 253 18.36 -1.63 -9.95
C THR A 253 17.19 -0.95 -9.25
N ALA A 254 16.22 -1.72 -8.77
CA ALA A 254 15.08 -1.21 -8.03
C ALA A 254 15.52 -0.50 -6.73
N LEU A 255 16.43 -1.10 -5.97
CA LEU A 255 16.95 -0.54 -4.73
C LEU A 255 17.70 0.77 -4.97
N ALA A 256 18.59 0.80 -5.97
CA ALA A 256 19.35 1.99 -6.34
C ALA A 256 18.41 3.13 -6.78
N GLU A 257 17.41 2.83 -7.59
CA GLU A 257 16.42 3.81 -8.04
C GLU A 257 15.56 4.33 -6.87
N ALA A 258 15.15 3.45 -5.95
CA ALA A 258 14.35 3.83 -4.79
C ALA A 258 15.16 4.70 -3.80
N ALA A 259 16.42 4.34 -3.54
CA ALA A 259 17.34 5.12 -2.70
C ALA A 259 17.60 6.50 -3.32
N ARG A 260 17.94 6.56 -4.62
CA ARG A 260 18.16 7.80 -5.35
C ARG A 260 16.95 8.74 -5.28
N ARG A 261 15.74 8.23 -5.57
CA ARG A 261 14.50 9.02 -5.49
C ARG A 261 14.22 9.53 -4.09
N THR A 262 14.75 8.86 -3.06
CA THR A 262 14.56 9.32 -1.67
C THR A 262 15.33 10.62 -1.39
N LEU A 263 16.39 10.88 -2.13
CA LEU A 263 17.20 12.10 -2.02
C LEU A 263 16.73 13.22 -2.96
N GLU A 264 15.87 12.92 -3.94
CA GLU A 264 15.32 13.94 -4.83
C GLU A 264 14.30 14.81 -4.10
N ASP A 265 14.40 16.13 -4.28
CA ASP A 265 13.38 17.06 -3.83
C ASP A 265 12.04 16.69 -4.49
N PRO A 266 10.93 16.71 -3.72
CA PRO A 266 9.61 16.56 -4.31
C PRO A 266 9.46 17.66 -5.37
N VAL A 267 8.86 17.33 -6.51
CA VAL A 267 8.66 18.30 -7.61
C VAL A 267 7.97 19.54 -7.05
N GLU A 268 8.75 20.60 -6.82
CA GLU A 268 8.23 21.91 -6.42
C GLU A 268 7.55 22.49 -7.65
N TRP A 269 6.27 22.18 -7.82
CA TRP A 269 5.45 22.86 -8.81
C TRP A 269 5.49 24.34 -8.46
N GLN A 270 6.23 25.10 -9.27
CA GLN A 270 6.38 26.55 -9.17
C GLN A 270 5.08 27.17 -8.69
N ARG A 271 5.13 27.92 -7.58
CA ARG A 271 4.04 28.73 -7.03
C ARG A 271 3.21 29.29 -8.19
N LYS A 272 2.04 28.68 -8.48
CA LYS A 272 1.12 29.15 -9.52
C LYS A 272 0.78 30.60 -9.15
N LYS A 273 1.25 31.54 -9.98
CA LYS A 273 0.84 32.94 -9.92
C LYS A 273 -0.69 32.97 -9.91
N LYS A 274 -1.23 33.67 -8.93
CA LYS A 274 -2.64 34.00 -8.70
C LYS A 274 -3.36 34.27 -10.03
N LYS A 275 -4.21 33.35 -10.48
CA LYS A 275 -5.36 33.67 -11.35
C LYS A 275 -6.62 33.12 -10.69
N LYS A 276 -7.56 34.05 -10.53
CA LYS A 276 -8.91 33.89 -10.02
C LYS A 276 -9.75 33.14 -11.07
N ASP A 277 -10.75 32.42 -10.58
CA ASP A 277 -11.90 31.80 -11.26
C ASP A 277 -11.76 30.37 -11.80
N GLU A 278 -12.50 29.48 -11.12
CA GLU A 278 -13.35 28.40 -11.66
C GLU A 278 -12.83 27.58 -12.85
N ASN A 279 -11.86 26.70 -12.59
CA ASN A 279 -11.82 25.29 -13.02
C ASN A 279 -10.46 24.73 -12.59
N LEU A 280 -10.44 23.92 -11.53
CA LEU A 280 -9.25 23.17 -11.12
C LEU A 280 -9.12 21.90 -11.98
N GLU A 281 -9.00 22.11 -13.29
CA GLU A 281 -8.44 21.14 -14.23
C GLU A 281 -7.01 21.61 -14.52
N ASP A 282 -6.03 20.87 -14.01
CA ASP A 282 -4.63 20.87 -14.46
C ASP A 282 -3.90 19.85 -13.57
N ASP A 283 -4.12 18.58 -13.86
CA ASP A 283 -3.50 17.46 -13.17
C ASP A 283 -3.19 16.36 -14.19
N GLU A 284 -2.67 16.71 -15.38
CA GLU A 284 -2.31 15.80 -16.48
C GLU A 284 -1.51 16.56 -17.55
N LEU A 285 -0.29 16.11 -17.87
CA LEU A 285 0.20 15.87 -19.24
C LEU A 285 1.61 15.25 -19.11
N GLU A 286 1.67 13.95 -19.46
CA GLU A 286 2.81 13.06 -19.77
C GLU A 286 4.08 13.07 -18.88
#